data_AF-A0A8T4TES2-F1
#
_entry.id   AF-A0A8T4TES2-F1
#
_cell.length_a   1.000
_cell.length_b   1.000
_cell.length_c   1.000
_cell.angle_alpha   90.00
_cell.angle_beta   90.00
_cell.angle_gamma   90.00
#
_symmetry.space_group_name_H-M   'P 1'
#
loop_
_entity.id
_entity.type
_entity.pdbx_description
1 polymer ?
#
loop_
_entity_poly.entity_id
_entity_poly.type
_entity_poly.pdbx_seq_one_letter_code
_entity_poly.pdbx_strand_id
1 'polypeptide(L)'
;MKTENIICAYEYEIIDWIKENYKLIGYDKLLEENKNKIPDLVMLKNGKKANVEVEIYSSSFVKHKHNPSKIDEVLCLINDSKLSIKTIKIKQLKLWYHLQGNELVDFFKALPDTNLIDHRCNQTIYHHQKEWLNLSEKEERRIRENLEAQSRFLNTGDPKELKEKAGDVFD
;
A
#
# COMPACT_ATOMS: atom_id res chain seq x y z
N MET A 1 -20.39 5.94 11.91
CA MET A 1 -19.01 6.05 12.45
C MET A 1 -18.23 6.98 11.54
N LYS A 2 -17.54 7.98 12.08
CA LYS A 2 -16.51 8.70 11.33
C LYS A 2 -15.37 7.71 11.12
N THR A 3 -15.10 7.31 9.88
CA THR A 3 -13.87 6.60 9.53
C THR A 3 -12.75 7.63 9.58
N GLU A 4 -12.13 7.78 10.75
CA GLU A 4 -10.83 8.42 10.83
C GLU A 4 -9.86 7.53 10.04
N ASN A 5 -9.27 8.10 8.99
CA ASN A 5 -8.35 7.36 8.14
C ASN A 5 -7.10 7.07 8.98
N ILE A 6 -6.89 5.82 9.37
CA ILE A 6 -5.68 5.43 10.09
C ILE A 6 -4.54 5.32 9.07
N ILE A 7 -3.40 5.88 9.48
CA ILE A 7 -2.22 6.02 8.67
C ILE A 7 -1.26 4.88 9.01
N CYS A 8 -0.81 4.14 7.99
CA CYS A 8 0.19 3.08 8.16
C CYS A 8 1.37 3.36 7.23
N ALA A 9 2.58 3.18 7.74
CA ALA A 9 3.84 3.17 6.99
C ALA A 9 4.40 1.75 6.84
N TYR A 10 3.98 0.80 7.69
CA TYR A 10 4.53 -0.54 7.78
C TYR A 10 3.50 -1.67 7.94
N GLU A 11 3.87 -2.89 7.57
CA GLU A 11 3.01 -4.09 7.66
C GLU A 11 2.60 -4.43 9.08
N TYR A 12 3.50 -4.31 10.06
CA TYR A 12 3.14 -4.58 11.46
C TYR A 12 2.08 -3.59 11.99
N GLU A 13 1.99 -2.38 11.45
CA GLU A 13 0.95 -1.40 11.82
C GLU A 13 -0.41 -1.80 11.22
N ILE A 14 -0.39 -2.38 10.02
CA ILE A 14 -1.58 -2.98 9.42
C ILE A 14 -2.04 -4.16 10.28
N ILE A 15 -1.12 -5.02 10.73
CA ILE A 15 -1.41 -6.16 11.61
C ILE A 15 -2.03 -5.70 12.94
N ASP A 16 -1.42 -4.71 13.59
CA ASP A 16 -1.95 -4.14 14.84
C ASP A 16 -3.34 -3.53 14.63
N TRP A 17 -3.56 -2.82 13.52
CA TRP A 17 -4.88 -2.35 13.17
C TRP A 17 -5.89 -3.50 12.96
N ILE A 18 -5.51 -4.56 12.24
CA ILE A 18 -6.36 -5.74 12.01
C ILE A 18 -6.75 -6.40 13.34
N LYS A 19 -5.84 -6.51 14.30
CA LYS A 19 -6.11 -7.12 15.62
C LYS A 19 -7.25 -6.43 16.35
N GLU A 20 -7.39 -5.13 16.18
CA GLU A 20 -8.46 -4.33 16.78
C GLU A 20 -9.72 -4.26 15.90
N ASN A 21 -9.56 -4.44 14.58
CA ASN A 21 -10.60 -4.10 13.59
C ASN A 21 -11.02 -5.25 12.67
N TYR A 22 -10.62 -6.50 12.93
CA TYR A 22 -10.89 -7.65 12.06
C TYR A 22 -12.37 -7.83 11.67
N LYS A 23 -13.30 -7.41 12.52
CA LYS A 23 -14.75 -7.44 12.20
C LYS A 23 -15.12 -6.50 11.06
N LEU A 24 -14.44 -5.35 10.93
CA LEU A 24 -14.69 -4.37 9.87
C LEU A 24 -14.29 -4.87 8.48
N ILE A 25 -13.37 -5.84 8.43
CA ILE A 25 -12.90 -6.47 7.19
C ILE A 25 -13.49 -7.87 6.98
N GLY A 26 -14.52 -8.21 7.75
CA GLY A 26 -15.36 -9.39 7.52
C GLY A 26 -14.87 -10.68 8.15
N TYR A 27 -14.10 -10.61 9.25
CA TYR A 27 -13.69 -11.78 10.04
C TYR A 27 -14.43 -11.83 11.37
N ASP A 28 -14.64 -13.05 11.87
CA ASP A 28 -15.35 -13.32 13.12
C ASP A 28 -14.42 -13.18 14.33
N LYS A 29 -13.16 -13.62 14.18
CA LYS A 29 -12.18 -13.70 15.26
C LYS A 29 -10.74 -13.78 14.72
N LEU A 30 -9.79 -13.17 15.42
CA LEU A 30 -8.36 -13.46 15.28
C LEU A 30 -7.99 -14.68 16.14
N LEU A 31 -7.37 -15.70 15.53
CA LEU A 31 -6.99 -16.94 16.22
C LEU A 31 -5.51 -16.93 16.61
N GLU A 32 -4.62 -16.48 15.72
CA GLU A 32 -3.17 -16.51 15.91
C GLU A 32 -2.49 -15.39 15.12
N GLU A 33 -1.40 -14.86 15.67
CA GLU A 33 -0.44 -13.95 15.02
C GLU A 33 0.92 -14.66 14.95
N ASN A 34 1.47 -14.79 13.74
CA ASN A 34 2.66 -15.55 13.44
C ASN A 34 3.84 -14.61 13.14
N LYS A 35 4.49 -14.11 14.18
CA LYS A 35 5.64 -13.21 14.01
C LYS A 35 6.76 -13.87 13.20
N ASN A 36 7.16 -13.24 12.10
CA ASN A 36 8.24 -13.68 11.20
C ASN A 36 7.98 -15.05 10.55
N LYS A 37 6.72 -15.44 10.36
CA LYS A 37 6.33 -16.70 9.72
C LYS A 37 5.11 -16.47 8.83
N ILE A 38 4.95 -17.37 7.87
CA ILE A 38 3.86 -17.36 6.89
C ILE A 38 2.86 -18.46 7.26
N PRO A 39 1.54 -18.19 7.33
CA PRO A 39 0.89 -16.89 7.11
C PRO A 39 1.16 -15.92 8.26
N ASP A 40 1.06 -14.61 8.05
CA ASP A 40 1.14 -13.61 9.13
C ASP A 40 0.06 -13.81 10.20
N LEU A 41 -1.16 -14.17 9.78
CA LEU A 41 -2.32 -14.30 10.65
C LEU A 41 -3.10 -15.59 10.36
N VAL A 42 -3.69 -16.15 11.41
CA VAL A 42 -4.76 -17.16 11.28
C VAL A 42 -6.04 -16.58 11.84
N MET A 43 -7.08 -16.52 11.01
CA MET A 43 -8.34 -15.84 11.34
C MET A 43 -9.53 -16.78 11.12
N LEU A 44 -10.65 -16.48 11.79
CA LEU A 44 -11.92 -17.18 11.60
C LEU A 44 -12.84 -16.32 10.72
N LYS A 45 -13.43 -16.92 9.69
CA LYS A 45 -14.35 -16.27 8.76
C LYS A 45 -15.48 -17.22 8.37
N ASN A 46 -16.72 -16.86 8.69
CA ASN A 46 -17.90 -17.70 8.51
C ASN A 46 -17.71 -19.10 9.12
N GLY A 47 -17.10 -19.16 10.31
CA GLY A 47 -16.82 -20.42 11.01
C GLY A 47 -15.69 -21.28 10.42
N LYS A 48 -14.99 -20.83 9.37
CA LYS A 48 -13.82 -21.51 8.79
C LYS A 48 -12.54 -20.78 9.14
N LYS A 49 -11.47 -21.54 9.42
CA LYS A 49 -10.12 -20.97 9.55
C LYS A 49 -9.64 -20.50 8.19
N ALA A 50 -8.96 -19.36 8.16
CA ALA A 50 -8.30 -18.79 7.00
C ALA A 50 -6.86 -18.41 7.39
N ASN A 51 -5.91 -18.85 6.58
CA ASN A 51 -4.51 -18.42 6.61
C ASN A 51 -4.39 -17.13 5.80
N VAL A 52 -3.96 -16.06 6.46
CA VAL A 52 -4.01 -14.69 5.93
C VAL A 52 -2.62 -14.09 5.90
N GLU A 53 -2.18 -13.67 4.72
CA GLU A 53 -0.97 -12.86 4.55
C GLU A 53 -1.34 -11.37 4.50
N VAL A 54 -0.52 -10.51 5.09
CA VAL A 54 -0.72 -9.07 5.16
C VAL A 54 0.40 -8.37 4.42
N GLU A 55 0.05 -7.63 3.38
CA GLU A 55 1.03 -6.94 2.52
C GLU A 55 0.66 -5.46 2.39
N ILE A 56 1.65 -4.58 2.22
CA ILE A 56 1.31 -3.20 1.80
C ILE A 56 0.79 -3.21 0.35
N TYR A 57 1.51 -3.90 -0.54
CA TYR A 57 1.17 -4.06 -1.96
C TYR A 57 0.88 -5.52 -2.27
N SER A 58 -0.19 -5.80 -3.03
CA SER A 58 -0.45 -7.18 -3.47
C SER A 58 0.69 -7.79 -4.30
N SER A 59 1.48 -6.97 -5.01
CA SER A 59 2.66 -7.43 -5.74
C SER A 59 3.80 -7.91 -4.84
N SER A 60 3.89 -7.43 -3.60
CA SER A 60 4.89 -7.86 -2.61
C SER A 60 4.79 -9.36 -2.32
N PHE A 61 3.56 -9.90 -2.26
CA PHE A 61 3.31 -11.33 -2.10
C PHE A 61 4.06 -12.19 -3.13
N VAL A 62 4.06 -11.75 -4.39
CA VAL A 62 4.75 -12.45 -5.49
C VAL A 62 6.26 -12.31 -5.35
N LYS A 63 6.74 -11.11 -5.00
CA LYS A 63 8.17 -10.80 -4.87
C LYS A 63 8.82 -11.57 -3.72
N HIS A 64 8.11 -11.74 -2.61
CA HIS A 64 8.54 -12.55 -1.47
C HIS A 64 8.54 -14.06 -1.76
N LYS A 65 7.99 -14.50 -2.90
CA LYS A 65 7.91 -15.90 -3.32
C LYS A 65 7.17 -16.78 -2.30
N HIS A 66 6.15 -16.24 -1.67
CA HIS A 66 5.27 -17.01 -0.78
C HIS A 66 4.59 -18.15 -1.55
N ASN A 67 4.37 -19.28 -0.88
CA ASN A 67 3.68 -20.42 -1.49
C ASN A 67 2.15 -20.18 -1.48
N PRO A 68 1.50 -20.00 -2.64
CA PRO A 68 0.07 -19.71 -2.71
C PRO A 68 -0.81 -20.79 -2.08
N SER A 69 -0.37 -22.06 -2.07
CA SER A 69 -1.20 -23.15 -1.54
C SER A 69 -1.33 -23.16 -0.01
N LYS A 70 -0.56 -22.32 0.68
CA LYS A 70 -0.60 -22.19 2.15
C LYS A 70 -1.44 -21.00 2.63
N ILE A 71 -1.89 -20.15 1.70
CA ILE A 71 -2.56 -18.88 1.98
C ILE A 71 -3.95 -18.93 1.37
N ASP A 72 -4.96 -18.62 2.18
CA ASP A 72 -6.35 -18.57 1.74
C ASP A 72 -6.72 -17.18 1.23
N GLU A 73 -6.24 -16.13 1.90
CA GLU A 73 -6.53 -14.74 1.56
C GLU A 73 -5.27 -13.85 1.75
N VAL A 74 -5.11 -12.85 0.89
CA VAL A 74 -4.12 -11.78 1.05
C VAL A 74 -4.86 -10.49 1.39
N LEU A 75 -4.52 -9.86 2.51
CA LEU A 75 -4.99 -8.53 2.86
C LEU A 75 -3.94 -7.51 2.40
N CYS A 76 -4.37 -6.48 1.67
CA CYS A 76 -3.45 -5.44 1.22
C CYS A 76 -3.99 -4.03 1.30
N LEU A 77 -3.11 -3.02 1.42
CA LEU A 77 -3.51 -1.61 1.26
C LEU A 77 -3.68 -1.26 -0.22
N ILE A 78 -2.79 -1.77 -1.07
CA ILE A 78 -2.71 -1.46 -2.50
C ILE A 78 -2.84 -2.75 -3.29
N ASN A 79 -3.94 -2.88 -4.04
CA ASN A 79 -4.18 -4.02 -4.93
C ASN A 79 -3.68 -3.67 -6.34
N ASP A 80 -2.37 -3.76 -6.52
CA ASP A 80 -1.60 -3.40 -7.73
C ASP A 80 -1.28 -4.60 -8.64
N SER A 81 -1.57 -5.82 -8.22
CA SER A 81 -1.26 -7.04 -8.95
C SER A 81 -2.38 -8.07 -8.82
N LYS A 82 -2.68 -8.76 -9.92
CA LYS A 82 -3.66 -9.84 -9.91
C LYS A 82 -3.02 -11.12 -9.38
N LEU A 83 -3.43 -11.53 -8.19
CA LEU A 83 -3.02 -12.80 -7.59
C LEU A 83 -3.98 -13.94 -7.97
N SER A 84 -3.48 -15.18 -7.93
CA SER A 84 -4.32 -16.38 -8.03
C SER A 84 -5.08 -16.69 -6.73
N ILE A 85 -4.70 -16.01 -5.65
CA ILE A 85 -5.30 -16.10 -4.32
C ILE A 85 -6.27 -14.94 -4.16
N LYS A 86 -7.29 -15.12 -3.33
CA LYS A 86 -8.24 -14.05 -3.03
C LYS A 86 -7.54 -12.88 -2.34
N THR A 87 -7.61 -11.70 -2.96
CA THR A 87 -7.07 -10.46 -2.39
C THR A 87 -8.19 -9.57 -1.85
N ILE A 88 -8.01 -9.04 -0.64
CA ILE A 88 -8.93 -8.10 -0.02
C ILE A 88 -8.19 -6.79 0.26
N LYS A 89 -8.68 -5.72 -0.37
CA LYS A 89 -8.17 -4.37 -0.10
C LYS A 89 -8.73 -3.84 1.22
N ILE A 90 -7.85 -3.44 2.14
CA ILE A 90 -8.24 -2.73 3.38
C ILE A 90 -8.51 -1.27 3.02
N LYS A 91 -9.78 -0.86 3.05
CA LYS A 91 -10.20 0.49 2.62
C LYS A 91 -10.14 1.52 3.74
N GLN A 92 -10.03 1.08 4.99
CA GLN A 92 -10.05 1.90 6.19
C GLN A 92 -8.69 2.54 6.48
N LEU A 93 -7.63 1.99 5.89
CA LEU A 93 -6.26 2.45 6.06
C LEU A 93 -5.81 3.25 4.85
N LYS A 94 -4.93 4.22 5.11
CA LYS A 94 -4.19 4.93 4.08
C LYS A 94 -2.71 4.75 4.32
N LEU A 95 -1.98 4.52 3.22
CA LEU A 95 -0.53 4.54 3.23
C LEU A 95 -0.06 6.01 3.25
N TRP A 96 0.66 6.42 4.28
CA TRP A 96 1.34 7.72 4.28
C TRP A 96 2.80 7.58 4.64
N TYR A 97 3.53 8.59 4.20
CA TYR A 97 4.93 8.76 4.44
C TYR A 97 5.18 10.22 4.81
N HIS A 98 6.01 10.44 5.84
CA HIS A 98 6.51 11.77 6.13
C HIS A 98 7.72 12.02 5.25
N LEU A 99 7.71 13.11 4.50
CA LEU A 99 8.90 13.59 3.80
C LEU A 99 9.62 14.57 4.74
N GLN A 100 10.94 14.72 4.62
CA GLN A 100 11.71 15.67 5.46
C GLN A 100 11.03 17.05 5.49
N GLY A 101 10.63 17.53 6.69
CA GLY A 101 10.07 18.88 6.87
C GLY A 101 8.65 19.00 7.44
N ASN A 102 8.15 18.04 8.24
CA ASN A 102 6.83 18.07 8.91
C ASN A 102 5.59 18.05 8.00
N GLU A 103 5.74 17.82 6.69
CA GLU A 103 4.60 17.66 5.80
C GLU A 103 4.18 16.19 5.71
N LEU A 104 2.91 15.93 6.04
CA LEU A 104 2.24 14.68 5.73
C LEU A 104 1.93 14.67 4.23
N VAL A 105 2.51 13.74 3.48
CA VAL A 105 2.22 13.60 2.05
C VAL A 105 1.54 12.27 1.79
N ASP A 106 0.41 12.33 1.09
CA ASP A 106 -0.25 11.15 0.55
C ASP A 106 0.70 10.48 -0.44
N PHE A 107 1.10 9.22 -0.20
CA PHE A 107 2.09 8.53 -1.03
C PHE A 107 1.71 8.50 -2.51
N PHE A 108 0.40 8.46 -2.81
CA PHE A 108 -0.09 8.48 -4.18
C PHE A 108 0.13 9.83 -4.88
N LYS A 109 0.66 10.83 -4.16
CA LYS A 109 1.03 12.16 -4.62
C LYS A 109 2.49 12.52 -4.35
N ALA A 110 3.25 11.68 -3.63
CA ALA A 110 4.62 11.98 -3.24
C ALA A 110 5.62 11.61 -4.33
N LEU A 111 6.62 12.47 -4.54
CA LEU A 111 7.69 12.26 -5.51
C LEU A 111 8.66 11.16 -5.07
N PRO A 112 9.36 10.53 -6.03
CA PRO A 112 10.64 9.90 -5.80
C PRO A 112 11.60 10.62 -4.88
N ASP A 113 12.27 9.88 -4.00
CA ASP A 113 13.46 10.30 -3.23
C ASP A 113 13.23 11.11 -1.96
N THR A 114 12.09 10.94 -1.30
CA THR A 114 11.84 11.65 -0.04
C THR A 114 12.15 10.82 1.21
N ASN A 115 12.94 11.42 2.10
CA ASN A 115 13.35 10.85 3.38
C ASN A 115 12.12 10.57 4.25
N LEU A 116 11.94 9.30 4.67
CA LEU A 116 10.82 8.91 5.52
C LEU A 116 11.08 9.27 6.98
N ILE A 117 10.05 9.69 7.71
CA ILE A 117 10.09 9.87 9.17
C ILE A 117 9.05 8.97 9.84
N ASP A 118 9.47 8.16 10.81
CA ASP A 118 8.59 7.30 11.60
C ASP A 118 7.71 8.17 12.51
N HIS A 119 6.39 8.11 12.34
CA HIS A 119 5.46 8.96 13.08
C HIS A 119 5.42 8.68 14.59
N ARG A 120 5.93 7.52 15.04
CA ARG A 120 5.89 7.12 16.45
C ARG A 120 7.14 7.54 17.20
N CYS A 121 8.30 7.53 16.52
CA CYS A 121 9.59 7.81 17.15
C CYS A 121 10.34 9.01 16.57
N ASN A 122 9.78 9.65 15.54
CA ASN A 122 10.36 10.79 14.84
C ASN A 122 11.77 10.51 14.27
N GLN A 123 12.13 9.23 14.09
CA GLN A 123 13.40 8.85 13.49
C GLN A 123 13.32 8.94 11.97
N THR A 124 14.37 9.47 11.35
CA THR A 124 14.53 9.39 9.90
C THR A 124 14.91 7.97 9.53
N ILE A 125 14.08 7.37 8.70
CA ILE A 125 14.19 5.99 8.23
C ILE A 125 14.50 6.07 6.75
N TYR A 126 15.69 5.61 6.37
CA TYR A 126 16.01 5.40 4.96
C TYR A 126 15.26 4.16 4.50
N HIS A 127 14.11 4.36 3.85
CA HIS A 127 13.46 3.26 3.16
C HIS A 127 14.21 3.01 1.86
N HIS A 128 15.03 1.97 1.85
CA HIS A 128 15.55 1.44 0.62
C HIS A 128 14.39 0.83 -0.19
N GLN A 129 13.85 1.61 -1.12
CA GLN A 129 13.09 1.14 -2.27
C GLN A 129 13.97 0.25 -3.17
N LYS A 130 14.35 -0.95 -2.74
CA LYS A 130 14.92 -1.91 -3.69
C LYS A 130 13.93 -2.32 -4.79
N GLU A 131 12.69 -1.84 -4.75
CA GLU A 131 11.67 -2.06 -5.78
C GLU A 131 11.59 -0.97 -6.85
N TRP A 132 12.27 0.17 -6.68
CA TRP A 132 12.42 1.16 -7.76
C TRP A 132 13.62 0.91 -8.65
N LEU A 133 14.56 0.07 -8.20
CA LEU A 133 15.76 -0.30 -8.95
C LEU A 133 15.51 -1.17 -10.19
N ASN A 134 14.25 -1.48 -10.52
CA ASN A 134 13.86 -2.27 -11.70
C ASN A 134 12.88 -1.56 -12.63
N LEU A 135 12.58 -0.27 -12.43
CA LEU A 135 11.82 0.47 -13.44
C LEU A 135 12.67 0.57 -14.71
N SER A 136 12.10 0.22 -15.86
CA SER A 136 12.75 0.56 -17.12
C SER A 136 12.85 2.09 -17.23
N GLU A 137 13.88 2.60 -17.91
CA GLU A 137 14.01 4.06 -18.15
C GLU A 137 12.73 4.68 -18.72
N LYS A 138 11.96 3.89 -19.48
CA LYS A 138 10.67 4.28 -20.05
C LYS A 138 9.60 4.52 -18.98
N GLU A 139 9.51 3.65 -17.98
CA GLU A 139 8.52 3.76 -16.91
C GLU A 139 8.86 4.89 -15.96
N GLU A 140 10.15 5.05 -15.63
CA GLU A 140 10.63 6.19 -14.84
C GLU A 140 10.32 7.52 -15.54
N ARG A 141 10.63 7.62 -16.84
CA ARG A 141 10.36 8.81 -17.64
C ARG A 141 8.87 9.14 -17.70
N ARG A 142 8.02 8.13 -17.91
CA ARG A 142 6.56 8.32 -17.93
C ARG A 142 6.03 8.85 -16.60
N ILE A 143 6.55 8.34 -15.48
CA ILE A 143 6.18 8.82 -14.14
C ILE A 143 6.58 10.29 -13.99
N ARG A 144 7.81 10.65 -14.36
CA ARG A 144 8.28 12.05 -14.31
C ARG A 144 7.43 12.99 -15.17
N GLU A 145 7.08 12.59 -16.39
CA GLU A 145 6.25 13.39 -17.29
C GLU A 145 4.83 13.62 -16.76
N ASN A 146 4.22 12.60 -16.15
CA ASN A 146 2.91 12.72 -15.51
C ASN A 146 2.94 13.65 -14.29
N LEU A 147 4.03 13.61 -13.52
CA LEU A 147 4.22 14.47 -12.35
C LEU A 147 4.40 15.94 -12.74
N GLU A 148 5.17 16.22 -13.80
CA GLU A 148 5.29 17.58 -14.32
C GLU A 148 3.95 18.12 -14.82
N ALA A 149 3.16 17.31 -15.51
CA ALA A 149 1.83 17.72 -15.98
C ALA A 149 0.89 18.05 -14.82
N GLN A 150 0.89 17.24 -13.75
CA GLN A 150 0.09 17.51 -12.56
C GLN A 150 0.56 18.76 -11.81
N SER A 151 1.87 18.97 -11.69
CA SER A 151 2.43 20.17 -11.04
C SER A 151 2.04 21.44 -11.81
N ARG A 152 2.13 21.42 -13.15
CA ARG A 152 1.70 22.56 -13.98
C ARG A 152 0.20 22.82 -13.86
N PHE A 153 -0.63 21.77 -13.84
CA PHE A 153 -2.07 21.92 -13.60
C PHE A 153 -2.36 22.56 -12.24
N LEU A 154 -1.72 22.12 -11.16
CA LEU A 154 -1.93 22.68 -9.82
C LEU A 154 -1.52 24.16 -9.74
N ASN A 155 -0.51 24.56 -10.50
CA ASN A 155 -0.02 25.94 -10.52
C ASN A 155 -0.84 26.86 -11.43
N THR A 156 -1.43 26.34 -12.51
CA THR A 156 -2.12 27.15 -13.53
C THR A 156 -3.65 27.07 -13.46
N GLY A 157 -4.18 26.00 -12.88
CA GLY A 157 -5.62 25.72 -12.85
C GLY A 157 -6.23 25.38 -14.22
N ASP A 158 -5.44 25.22 -15.29
CA ASP A 158 -5.95 24.98 -16.64
C ASP A 158 -6.21 23.48 -16.92
N PRO A 159 -7.48 23.04 -17.03
CA PRO A 159 -7.82 21.62 -17.21
C PRO A 159 -7.42 21.05 -18.58
N LYS A 160 -7.00 21.88 -19.55
CA LYS A 160 -6.59 21.40 -20.88
C LYS A 160 -5.28 20.61 -20.86
N GLU A 161 -4.36 20.93 -19.95
CA GLU A 161 -3.05 20.25 -19.86
C GLU A 161 -3.14 18.80 -19.37
N LEU A 162 -4.15 18.47 -18.56
CA LEU A 162 -4.42 17.09 -18.12
C LEU A 162 -5.03 16.22 -19.23
N LYS A 163 -5.75 16.83 -20.18
CA LYS A 163 -6.48 16.10 -21.24
C LYS A 163 -5.61 15.76 -22.45
N GLU A 164 -4.63 16.58 -22.81
CA GLU A 164 -3.78 16.32 -23.99
C GLU A 164 -2.75 15.20 -23.79
N LYS A 165 -2.41 14.83 -22.55
CA LYS A 165 -1.49 13.70 -22.25
C LYS A 165 -2.15 12.43 -21.72
N ALA A 166 -3.40 12.51 -21.26
CA ALA A 166 -4.17 11.34 -20.85
C ALA A 166 -4.73 10.53 -22.04
N GLY A 167 -4.62 11.06 -23.28
CA GLY A 167 -5.10 10.41 -24.50
C GLY A 167 -4.40 9.09 -24.85
N ASP A 168 -3.18 8.86 -24.36
CA ASP A 168 -2.41 7.62 -24.60
C ASP A 168 -2.56 6.59 -23.45
N VAL A 169 -3.49 6.80 -22.51
CA VAL A 169 -3.61 5.96 -21.29
C VAL A 169 -4.61 4.80 -21.47
N PHE A 170 -5.31 4.71 -22.61
CA PHE A 170 -6.33 3.68 -22.86
C PHE A 170 -6.31 3.01 -24.24
N ASP A 171 -5.19 3.08 -24.97
CA ASP A 171 -4.92 2.18 -26.11
C ASP A 171 -3.79 1.19 -25.78
#